data_AF-A0A349ZYV9-F1
#
_entry.id   AF-A0A349ZYV9-F1
#
_cell.length_a   1.000
_cell.length_b   1.000
_cell.length_c   1.000
_cell.angle_alpha   90.00
_cell.angle_beta   90.00
_cell.angle_gamma   90.00
#
_symmetry.space_group_name_H-M   'P 1'
#
loop_
_entity.id
_entity.type
_entity.pdbx_description
1 polymer ?
#
loop_
_entity_poly.entity_id
_entity_poly.type
_entity_poly.pdbx_seq_one_letter_code
_entity_poly.pdbx_strand_id
1 'polypeptide(L)'
;KTLMGNHASDLQIMNFISAQAVKDATMAESILRTRKQGTVFIHYNGNYHSKEYGGIYWYLKKADPNLNVAVITVFESEEEKLPLPAEKKLYTEYNLVLPADMTKTYE
;
A
#
# COMPACT_ATOMS: atom_id res chain seq x y z
N LYS A 1 -8.59 -5.20 38.81
CA LYS A 1 -9.94 -5.79 38.63
C LYS A 1 -9.97 -6.38 37.22
N THR A 2 -9.93 -7.71 37.14
CA THR A 2 -10.22 -8.59 35.99
C THR A 2 -9.38 -8.36 34.71
N LEU A 3 -8.27 -9.09 34.49
CA LEU A 3 -8.09 -10.54 34.25
C LEU A 3 -8.37 -10.97 32.79
N MET A 4 -7.31 -11.45 32.13
CA MET A 4 -7.29 -12.66 31.30
C MET A 4 -8.53 -12.93 30.42
N GLY A 5 -8.69 -12.15 29.35
CA GLY A 5 -9.71 -12.36 28.32
C GLY A 5 -9.31 -12.05 26.86
N ASN A 6 -8.11 -11.50 26.61
CA ASN A 6 -7.73 -10.93 25.30
C ASN A 6 -6.65 -11.71 24.52
N HIS A 7 -6.11 -12.81 25.04
CA HIS A 7 -5.00 -13.50 24.35
C HIS A 7 -5.39 -14.12 23.01
N ALA A 8 -6.64 -14.58 22.85
CA ALA A 8 -7.11 -15.14 21.59
C ALA A 8 -7.29 -14.08 20.50
N SER A 9 -7.78 -12.87 20.85
CA SER A 9 -7.91 -11.77 19.91
C SER A 9 -6.54 -11.21 19.49
N ASP A 10 -5.58 -11.16 20.42
CA ASP A 10 -4.21 -10.73 20.11
C ASP A 10 -3.54 -11.69 19.13
N LEU A 11 -3.69 -13.00 19.33
CA LEU A 11 -3.19 -14.02 18.40
C LEU A 11 -3.86 -13.93 17.03
N GLN A 12 -5.16 -13.65 16.97
CA GLN A 12 -5.89 -13.45 15.71
C GLN A 12 -5.38 -12.22 14.95
N ILE A 13 -5.15 -11.10 15.64
CA ILE A 13 -4.57 -9.88 15.05
C ILE A 13 -3.17 -10.18 14.52
N MET A 14 -2.33 -10.85 15.30
CA MET A 14 -0.97 -11.20 14.88
C MET A 14 -0.96 -12.14 13.68
N ASN A 15 -1.87 -13.10 13.61
CA ASN A 15 -2.04 -13.96 12.44
C ASN A 15 -2.46 -13.15 11.21
N PHE A 16 -3.38 -12.20 11.36
CA PHE A 16 -3.81 -11.34 10.26
C PHE A 16 -2.66 -10.47 9.73
N ILE A 17 -1.92 -9.81 10.61
CA ILE A 17 -0.74 -9.00 10.25
C ILE A 17 0.31 -9.88 9.56
N SER A 18 0.58 -11.07 10.10
CA SER A 18 1.55 -12.00 9.51
C SER A 18 1.10 -12.47 8.12
N ALA A 19 -0.19 -12.74 7.93
CA ALA A 19 -0.73 -13.11 6.63
C ALA A 19 -0.60 -11.97 5.60
N GLN A 20 -0.83 -10.72 6.01
CA GLN A 20 -0.61 -9.54 5.14
C GLN A 20 0.86 -9.40 4.76
N ALA A 21 1.78 -9.53 5.73
CA ALA A 21 3.22 -9.47 5.48
C ALA A 21 3.70 -10.55 4.51
N VAL A 22 3.18 -11.79 4.63
CA VAL A 22 3.49 -12.88 3.69
C VAL A 22 2.96 -12.58 2.29
N LYS A 23 1.75 -12.00 2.17
CA LYS A 23 1.22 -11.55 0.88
C LYS A 23 2.11 -10.49 0.24
N ASP A 24 2.49 -9.47 1.00
CA ASP A 24 3.36 -8.38 0.52
C ASP A 24 4.73 -8.89 0.06
N ALA A 25 5.34 -9.78 0.85
CA ALA A 25 6.61 -10.42 0.50
C ALA A 25 6.50 -11.24 -0.79
N THR A 26 5.40 -11.97 -0.98
CA THR A 26 5.16 -12.80 -2.17
C THR A 26 4.93 -11.94 -3.41
N MET A 27 4.20 -10.83 -3.27
CA MET A 27 4.02 -9.85 -4.35
C MET A 27 5.36 -9.22 -4.75
N ALA A 28 6.16 -8.78 -3.77
CA ALA A 28 7.49 -8.22 -4.03
C ALA A 28 8.42 -9.23 -4.75
N GLU A 29 8.44 -10.49 -4.30
CA GLU A 29 9.21 -11.56 -4.95
C GLU A 29 8.77 -11.76 -6.41
N SER A 30 7.46 -11.82 -6.66
CA SER A 30 6.91 -11.98 -8.01
C SER A 30 7.25 -10.80 -8.92
N ILE A 31 7.20 -9.57 -8.40
CA ILE A 31 7.61 -8.37 -9.14
C ILE A 31 9.09 -8.46 -9.52
N LEU A 32 9.97 -8.79 -8.56
CA LEU A 32 11.41 -8.88 -8.80
C LEU A 32 11.75 -9.96 -9.84
N ARG A 33 11.04 -11.10 -9.83
CA ARG A 33 11.26 -12.21 -10.76
C ARG A 33 10.75 -11.91 -12.17
N THR A 34 9.66 -11.16 -12.31
CA THR A 34 8.95 -10.99 -13.59
C THR A 34 9.22 -9.65 -14.27
N ARG A 35 9.66 -8.63 -13.53
CA ARG A 35 9.98 -7.32 -14.12
C ARG A 35 11.10 -7.45 -15.15
N LYS A 36 10.94 -6.81 -16.30
CA LYS A 36 12.01 -6.68 -17.29
C LYS A 36 12.92 -5.51 -16.91
N GLN A 37 14.22 -5.76 -16.81
CA GLN A 37 15.19 -4.72 -16.50
C GLN A 37 15.17 -3.61 -17.56
N GLY A 38 15.33 -2.35 -17.13
CA GLY A 38 15.32 -1.19 -18.02
C GLY A 38 13.93 -0.80 -18.54
N THR A 39 12.86 -1.42 -18.03
CA THR A 39 11.48 -1.07 -18.39
C THR A 39 10.68 -0.61 -17.17
N VAL A 40 9.60 0.12 -17.41
CA VAL A 40 8.62 0.47 -16.37
C VAL A 40 7.71 -0.73 -16.12
N PHE A 41 7.63 -1.16 -14.85
CA PHE A 41 6.70 -2.18 -14.40
C PHE A 41 5.61 -1.52 -13.54
N ILE A 42 4.34 -1.77 -13.86
CA ILE A 42 3.20 -1.26 -13.11
C ILE A 42 2.53 -2.42 -12.38
N HIS A 43 2.45 -2.32 -11.05
CA HIS A 43 1.70 -3.24 -10.21
C HIS A 43 0.45 -2.55 -9.68
N TYR A 44 -0.72 -3.08 -9.99
CA TYR A 44 -1.99 -2.60 -9.42
C TYR A 44 -2.31 -3.41 -8.17
N ASN A 45 -2.46 -2.74 -7.03
CA ASN A 45 -2.75 -3.36 -5.74
C ASN A 45 -3.72 -2.50 -4.93
N GLY A 46 -4.33 -3.10 -3.89
CA GLY A 46 -5.09 -2.35 -2.90
C GLY A 46 -4.17 -1.43 -2.09
N ASN A 47 -4.69 -0.28 -1.63
CA ASN A 47 -3.93 0.77 -0.95
C ASN A 47 -3.05 0.23 0.20
N TYR A 48 -3.56 -0.72 0.99
CA TYR A 48 -2.85 -1.33 2.12
C TYR A 48 -1.46 -1.90 1.77
N HIS A 49 -1.22 -2.30 0.51
CA HIS A 49 -0.01 -2.99 0.11
C HIS A 49 1.14 -2.07 -0.33
N SER A 50 0.90 -0.76 -0.46
CA SER A 50 1.94 0.20 -0.87
C SER A 50 1.83 1.57 -0.20
N LYS A 51 0.75 1.83 0.56
CA LYS A 51 0.51 3.09 1.25
C LYS A 51 1.72 3.50 2.08
N GLU A 52 2.12 4.76 1.95
CA GLU A 52 3.15 5.38 2.79
C GLU A 52 4.47 4.59 2.80
N TYR A 53 4.86 4.02 1.66
CA TYR A 53 6.08 3.22 1.51
C TYR A 53 6.08 1.93 2.36
N GLY A 54 4.91 1.47 2.78
CA GLY A 54 4.72 0.19 3.48
C GLY A 54 4.58 -1.01 2.53
N GLY A 55 4.33 -2.18 3.13
CA GLY A 55 4.01 -3.42 2.42
C GLY A 55 5.05 -3.81 1.36
N ILE A 56 4.61 -3.97 0.12
CA ILE A 56 5.41 -4.38 -1.03
C ILE A 56 6.65 -3.48 -1.20
N TYR A 57 6.49 -2.16 -1.06
CA TYR A 57 7.59 -1.20 -1.23
C TYR A 57 8.76 -1.55 -0.30
N TRP A 58 8.47 -1.83 0.96
CA TRP A 58 9.49 -2.14 1.96
C TRP A 58 10.27 -3.41 1.57
N TYR A 59 9.58 -4.47 1.13
CA TYR A 59 10.23 -5.71 0.69
C TYR A 59 11.06 -5.52 -0.58
N LEU A 60 10.59 -4.73 -1.55
CA LEU A 60 11.35 -4.39 -2.75
C LEU A 60 12.65 -3.65 -2.39
N LYS A 61 12.57 -2.60 -1.56
CA LYS A 61 13.75 -1.82 -1.13
C LYS A 61 14.69 -2.64 -0.25
N LYS A 62 14.17 -3.58 0.54
CA LYS A 62 14.99 -4.50 1.33
C LYS A 62 15.78 -5.47 0.44
N ALA A 63 15.16 -5.98 -0.62
CA ALA A 63 15.81 -6.91 -1.55
C ALA A 63 16.82 -6.20 -2.47
N ASP A 64 16.49 -5.00 -2.94
CA ASP A 64 17.37 -4.16 -3.75
C ASP A 64 17.21 -2.68 -3.38
N PRO A 65 18.11 -2.14 -2.53
CA PRO A 65 18.07 -0.74 -2.13
C PRO A 65 18.27 0.25 -3.29
N ASN A 66 18.82 -0.20 -4.43
CA ASN A 66 19.05 0.64 -5.61
C ASN A 66 17.87 0.60 -6.59
N LEU A 67 16.85 -0.23 -6.35
CA LEU A 67 15.67 -0.28 -7.19
C LEU A 67 14.91 1.05 -7.10
N ASN A 68 14.65 1.64 -8.27
CA ASN A 68 13.78 2.81 -8.39
C ASN A 68 12.33 2.35 -8.28
N VAL A 69 11.66 2.76 -7.20
CA VAL A 69 10.26 2.42 -6.93
C VAL A 69 9.54 3.73 -6.62
N ALA A 70 8.43 3.97 -7.32
CA ALA A 70 7.52 5.07 -7.05
C ALA A 70 6.21 4.50 -6.50
N VAL A 71 5.63 5.17 -5.52
CA VAL A 71 4.28 4.90 -5.04
C VAL A 71 3.34 5.97 -5.62
N ILE A 72 2.12 5.56 -5.96
CA ILE A 72 1.05 6.47 -6.38
C ILE A 72 0.04 6.53 -5.23
N THR A 73 -0.09 7.68 -4.59
CA THR A 73 -1.15 7.92 -3.61
C THR A 73 -2.40 8.42 -4.33
N VAL A 74 -3.56 7.85 -3.99
CA VAL A 74 -4.85 8.28 -4.52
C VAL A 74 -5.67 8.92 -3.39
N PHE A 75 -6.20 10.10 -3.68
CA PHE A 75 -7.12 10.85 -2.83
C PHE A 75 -8.47 10.98 -3.55
N GLU A 76 -9.53 11.12 -2.77
CA GLU A 76 -10.86 11.45 -3.27
C GLU A 76 -11.19 12.90 -2.88
N SER A 77 -11.92 13.61 -3.74
CA SER A 77 -12.39 14.97 -3.49
C SER A 77 -13.80 15.17 -4.02
N GLU A 78 -14.61 15.90 -3.26
CA GLU A 78 -15.95 16.37 -3.68
C GLU A 78 -15.86 17.67 -4.50
N GLU A 79 -14.69 18.30 -4.58
CA GLU A 79 -14.51 19.56 -5.30
C GLU A 79 -14.18 19.32 -6.77
N GLU A 80 -14.87 20.03 -7.66
CA GLU A 80 -14.66 19.95 -9.12
C GLU A 80 -13.21 20.24 -9.54
N LYS A 81 -12.52 21.11 -8.79
CA LYS A 81 -11.13 21.48 -9.06
C LYS A 81 -10.11 20.44 -8.62
N LEU A 82 -10.55 19.38 -7.90
CA LEU A 82 -9.72 18.28 -7.41
C LEU A 82 -8.41 18.76 -6.74
N PRO A 83 -8.48 19.65 -5.74
CA PRO A 83 -7.28 20.16 -5.08
C PRO A 83 -6.59 19.03 -4.32
N LEU A 84 -5.25 19.11 -4.24
CA LEU A 84 -4.51 18.26 -3.30
C LEU A 84 -4.95 18.57 -1.86
N PRO A 85 -5.12 17.55 -0.99
CA PRO A 85 -5.54 17.77 0.40
C PRO A 85 -4.57 18.69 1.13
N ALA A 86 -5.07 19.73 1.80
CA ALA A 86 -4.25 20.71 2.52
C ALA A 86 -3.57 20.15 3.78
N GLU A 87 -4.14 19.11 4.40
CA GLU A 87 -3.50 18.40 5.50
C GLU A 87 -2.28 17.64 5.00
N LYS A 88 -1.23 17.56 5.83
CA LYS A 88 -0.01 16.76 5.56
C LYS A 88 -0.30 15.26 5.55
N LYS A 89 -1.11 14.80 4.59
CA LYS A 89 -1.10 13.41 4.17
C LYS A 89 0.25 13.17 3.50
N LEU A 90 0.84 12.01 3.76
CA LEU A 90 2.11 11.63 3.17
C LEU A 90 1.93 11.53 1.65
N TYR A 91 2.42 12.55 0.95
CA TYR A 91 2.54 12.52 -0.49
C TYR A 91 3.65 11.56 -0.87
N THR A 92 3.41 10.83 -1.95
CA THR A 92 4.41 9.97 -2.59
C THR A 92 4.89 10.63 -3.88
N GLU A 93 5.67 9.93 -4.70
CA GLU A 93 6.20 10.48 -5.95
C GLU A 93 5.10 10.98 -6.88
N TYR A 94 3.94 10.33 -6.86
CA TYR A 94 2.76 10.74 -7.61
C TYR A 94 1.52 10.76 -6.72
N ASN A 95 0.73 11.83 -6.86
CA ASN A 95 -0.47 12.04 -6.06
C ASN A 95 -1.63 12.33 -7.01
N LEU A 96 -2.63 11.44 -7.02
CA LEU A 96 -3.82 11.57 -7.83
C LEU A 96 -4.98 12.00 -6.94
N VAL A 97 -5.78 12.96 -7.40
CA VAL A 97 -7.04 13.34 -6.76
C VAL A 97 -8.15 12.99 -7.75
N LEU A 98 -9.09 12.17 -7.30
CA LEU A 98 -10.22 11.69 -8.11
C LEU A 98 -11.54 12.24 -7.54
N PRO A 99 -12.56 12.45 -8.39
CA PRO A 99 -13.90 12.76 -7.90
C PRO A 99 -14.39 11.66 -6.95
N ALA A 100 -14.97 12.04 -5.82
CA ALA A 100 -15.46 11.09 -4.82
C ALA A 100 -16.65 10.26 -5.31
N ASP A 101 -17.39 10.75 -6.31
CA ASP A 101 -18.51 10.10 -6.98
C ASP A 101 -18.08 9.17 -8.14
N MET A 102 -16.77 9.00 -8.37
CA MET A 102 -16.26 8.05 -9.35
C MET A 102 -16.65 6.60 -8.96
N THR A 103 -16.96 5.77 -9.96
CA THR A 103 -17.32 4.36 -9.73
C THR A 103 -16.24 3.61 -8.96
N LYS A 104 -16.63 3.01 -7.83
CA LYS A 104 -15.77 2.14 -7.01
C LYS A 104 -16.08 0.68 -7.31
N THR A 105 -15.03 -0.13 -7.39
CA THR A 105 -15.14 -1.58 -7.58
C THR A 105 -14.82 -2.36 -6.29
N TYR A 106 -14.75 -1.66 -5.16
CA TYR A 106 -14.46 -2.19 -3.84
C TYR A 106 -15.44 -1.58 -2.82
N GLU A 107 -15.66 -2.31 -1.72
CA GLU A 107 -16.44 -1.87 -0.55
C GLU A 107 -15.53 -1.47 0.61
#